data_AF-A0A951D7X7-F1
#
_entry.id   AF-A0A951D7X7-F1
#
_cell.length_a   1.000
_cell.length_b   1.000
_cell.length_c   1.000
_cell.angle_alpha   90.00
_cell.angle_beta   90.00
_cell.angle_gamma   90.00
#
_symmetry.space_group_name_H-M   'P 1'
#
loop_
_entity.id
_entity.type
_entity.pdbx_description
1 polymer ?
#
loop_
_entity_poly.entity_id
_entity_poly.type
_entity_poly.pdbx_seq_one_letter_code
_entity_poly.pdbx_strand_id
1 'polypeptide(L)' 'MGKSKRMICEVEEILTVKLKQIHPAIERIGIAHGPAGWRCYRLWSGKAKAVPSPDQMDELLGEANTMLLELQKHFEIVK' A
#
# COMPACT_ATOMS: atom_id res chain seq x y z
N MET A 1 -8.86 -2.08 21.05
CA MET A 1 -8.36 -1.86 19.68
C MET A 1 -7.66 -0.50 19.65
N GLY A 2 -6.33 -0.46 19.46
CA GLY A 2 -5.56 0.79 19.54
C GLY A 2 -5.77 1.69 18.32
N LYS A 3 -5.83 3.01 18.52
CA LYS A 3 -6.07 4.04 17.47
C LYS A 3 -5.19 3.86 16.22
N SER A 4 -3.94 3.42 16.41
CA SER A 4 -2.98 3.17 15.32
C SER A 4 -3.39 2.07 14.34
N LYS A 5 -4.00 0.97 14.81
CA LYS A 5 -4.46 -0.12 13.92
C LYS A 5 -5.60 0.31 13.01
N ARG A 6 -6.52 1.15 13.51
CA ARG A 6 -7.65 1.65 12.72
C ARG A 6 -7.17 2.53 11.57
N MET A 7 -6.23 3.43 11.86
CA MET A 7 -5.64 4.35 10.90
C MET A 7 -4.87 3.60 9.79
N ILE A 8 -4.13 2.53 10.15
CA ILE A 8 -3.46 1.68 9.16
C ILE A 8 -4.47 1.04 8.20
N CYS A 9 -5.58 0.48 8.72
CA CYS A 9 -6.60 -0.12 7.86
C CYS A 9 -7.25 0.91 6.92
N GLU A 10 -7.56 2.11 7.41
CA GLU A 10 -8.10 3.19 6.56
C GLU A 10 -7.12 3.58 5.45
N VAL A 11 -5.82 3.64 5.76
CA VAL A 11 -4.80 3.97 4.75
C VAL A 11 -4.56 2.80 3.78
N GLU A 12 -4.63 1.55 4.23
CA GLU A 12 -4.63 0.38 3.34
C GLU A 12 -5.77 0.46 2.32
N GLU A 13 -6.97 0.81 2.75
CA GLU A 13 -8.14 0.95 1.89
C GLU A 13 -7.97 2.08 0.87
N ILE A 14 -7.59 3.28 1.33
CA ILE A 14 -7.35 4.44 0.46
C ILE A 14 -6.28 4.12 -0.59
N LEU A 15 -5.15 3.56 -0.14
CA LEU A 15 -4.04 3.24 -1.02
C LEU A 15 -4.42 2.15 -2.02
N THR A 16 -5.17 1.13 -1.59
CA THR A 16 -5.69 0.07 -2.46
C THR A 16 -6.57 0.65 -3.56
N VAL A 17 -7.51 1.55 -3.22
CA VAL A 17 -8.39 2.19 -4.20
C VAL A 17 -7.58 2.99 -5.23
N LYS A 18 -6.63 3.82 -4.77
CA LYS A 18 -5.77 4.62 -5.66
C LYS A 18 -4.95 3.75 -6.60
N LEU A 19 -4.26 2.75 -6.08
CA LEU A 19 -3.42 1.88 -6.89
C LEU A 19 -4.24 1.04 -7.87
N LYS A 20 -5.44 0.62 -7.50
CA LYS A 20 -6.33 -0.14 -8.39
C LYS A 20 -6.84 0.68 -9.58
N GLN A 21 -6.89 2.01 -9.48
CA GLN A 21 -7.22 2.88 -10.62
C GLN A 21 -6.13 2.87 -11.69
N ILE A 22 -4.87 2.69 -11.28
CA ILE A 22 -3.70 2.64 -12.17
C ILE A 22 -3.47 1.19 -12.63
N HIS A 23 -3.60 0.23 -11.70
CA HIS A 23 -3.32 -1.18 -11.88
C HIS A 23 -4.54 -2.04 -11.48
N PRO A 24 -5.50 -2.28 -12.39
CA PRO A 24 -6.77 -2.94 -12.08
C PRO A 24 -6.67 -4.41 -11.63
N ALA A 25 -5.49 -5.01 -11.73
CA ALA A 25 -5.21 -6.36 -11.23
C ALA A 25 -5.02 -6.39 -9.70
N ILE A 26 -4.62 -5.27 -9.09
CA ILE A 26 -4.43 -5.16 -7.65
C ILE A 26 -5.79 -5.29 -6.96
N GLU A 27 -5.84 -6.21 -6.00
CA GLU A 27 -6.99 -6.46 -5.15
C GLU A 27 -6.84 -5.80 -3.79
N ARG A 28 -5.63 -5.85 -3.20
CA ARG A 28 -5.35 -5.31 -1.88
C ARG A 28 -3.87 -4.96 -1.69
N ILE A 29 -3.59 -4.04 -0.77
CA ILE A 29 -2.25 -3.71 -0.27
C ILE A 29 -2.18 -3.93 1.23
N GLY A 30 -1.03 -4.44 1.69
CA GLY A 30 -0.71 -4.61 3.10
C GLY A 30 0.31 -3.58 3.54
N ILE A 31 0.03 -2.91 4.65
CA ILE A 31 0.90 -1.92 5.27
C ILE A 31 1.36 -2.42 6.65
N ALA A 32 2.63 -2.20 6.96
CA ALA A 32 3.21 -2.49 8.26
C ALA A 32 3.90 -1.25 8.83
N HIS A 33 3.99 -1.16 10.16
CA HIS A 33 4.78 -0.15 10.83
C HIS A 33 6.25 -0.57 10.87
N GLY A 34 7.12 0.23 10.26
CA GLY A 34 8.57 0.07 10.28
C GLY A 34 9.28 1.19 11.06
N PRO A 35 10.61 1.14 11.15
CA PRO A 35 11.40 2.14 11.88
C PRO A 35 11.29 3.56 11.30
N ALA A 36 11.02 3.67 9.99
CA ALA A 36 10.90 4.94 9.26
C ALA A 36 9.44 5.34 8.98
N GLY A 37 8.49 4.82 9.76
CA GLY A 37 7.05 4.98 9.53
C GLY A 37 6.42 3.78 8.83
N TRP A 38 5.31 3.99 8.14
CA TRP A 38 4.59 2.93 7.46
C TRP A 38 5.25 2.52 6.14
N ARG A 39 5.18 1.23 5.84
CA ARG A 39 5.72 0.64 4.61
C ARG A 39 4.74 -0.37 4.02
N CYS A 40 4.55 -0.30 2.70
CA CYS A 40 3.86 -1.36 1.97
C CYS A 40 4.76 -2.58 1.90
N TYR A 41 4.24 -3.74 2.32
CA TYR A 41 5.02 -4.99 2.39
C TYR A 41 4.45 -6.11 1.51
N ARG A 42 3.20 -5.99 1.06
CA ARG A 42 2.56 -6.99 0.22
C ARG A 42 1.50 -6.36 -0.68
N LEU A 43 1.38 -6.93 -1.87
CA LEU A 43 0.35 -6.68 -2.85
C LEU A 43 -0.35 -8.00 -3.16
N TRP A 44 -1.67 -7.97 -3.25
CA TRP A 44 -2.49 -9.09 -3.69
C TRP A 44 -3.09 -8.78 -5.06
N SER A 45 -2.95 -9.71 -6.01
CA SER A 45 -3.57 -9.62 -7.34
C SER A 45 -4.73 -10.62 -7.43
N GLY A 46 -5.90 -10.13 -7.84
CA GLY A 46 -7.11 -10.96 -7.96
C GLY A 46 -7.24 -11.69 -9.30
N LYS A 47 -6.35 -11.41 -10.27
CA LYS A 47 -6.44 -11.95 -11.63
C LYS A 47 -5.24 -12.87 -11.92
N ALA A 48 -5.48 -14.18 -11.93
CA ALA A 48 -4.46 -15.21 -12.18
C ALA A 48 -3.70 -15.03 -13.52
N LYS A 49 -4.35 -14.49 -14.55
CA LYS A 49 -3.71 -14.19 -15.86
C LYS A 49 -2.86 -12.92 -15.87
N ALA A 50 -2.91 -12.12 -14.80
CA ALA A 50 -2.21 -10.85 -14.65
C ALA A 50 -1.48 -10.80 -13.29
N VAL A 51 -1.03 -11.95 -12.79
CA VAL A 51 -0.13 -12.00 -11.65
C VAL A 51 1.20 -11.38 -12.12
N PRO A 52 1.63 -10.25 -11.55
CA PRO A 52 2.85 -9.60 -11.99
C PRO A 52 4.06 -10.50 -11.69
N SER A 53 5.10 -10.42 -12.53
CA SER A 53 6.38 -11.05 -12.22
C SER A 53 6.95 -10.49 -10.89
N PRO A 54 7.91 -11.17 -10.26
CA PRO A 54 8.57 -10.64 -9.06
C PRO A 54 9.10 -9.21 -9.25
N ASP A 55 9.75 -8.92 -10.38
CA ASP A 55 10.26 -7.58 -10.69
C ASP A 55 9.13 -6.55 -10.79
N GLN A 56 8.02 -6.89 -11.45
CA GLN A 56 6.84 -6.03 -11.52
C GLN A 56 6.20 -5.83 -10.14
N MET A 57 6.20 -6.84 -9.28
CA MET A 57 5.71 -6.73 -7.92
C MET A 57 6.57 -5.76 -7.10
N ASP A 58 7.89 -5.80 -7.27
CA ASP A 58 8.82 -4.89 -6.58
C ASP A 58 8.66 -3.44 -7.08
N GLU A 59 8.48 -3.24 -8.39
CA GLU A 59 8.15 -1.93 -8.96
C GLU A 59 6.82 -1.38 -8.41
N LEU A 60 5.76 -2.19 -8.40
CA LEU A 60 4.45 -1.82 -7.86
C LEU A 60 4.52 -1.53 -6.36
N LEU A 61 5.31 -2.29 -5.59
CA LEU A 61 5.56 -2.00 -4.18
C LEU A 61 6.32 -0.68 -4.01
N GLY A 62 7.26 -0.35 -4.89
CA GLY A 62 7.96 0.94 -4.91
C GLY A 62 6.99 2.10 -5.16
N GLU A 63 6.11 1.96 -6.15
CA GLU A 63 5.05 2.92 -6.45
C GLU A 63 4.09 3.10 -5.26
N ALA A 64 3.65 1.98 -4.67
CA ALA A 64 2.81 1.96 -3.47
C ALA A 64 3.45 2.68 -2.29
N ASN A 65 4.74 2.44 -2.06
CA ASN A 65 5.49 3.12 -1.00
C ASN A 65 5.62 4.62 -1.25
N THR A 66 5.77 5.06 -2.50
CA THR A 66 5.80 6.48 -2.86
C THR A 66 4.47 7.17 -2.54
N MET A 67 3.35 6.58 -2.97
CA MET A 67 2.01 7.08 -2.63
C MET A 67 1.73 7.03 -1.12
N LEU A 68 2.21 5.99 -0.43
CA LEU A 68 2.07 5.86 1.01
C LEU A 68 2.83 6.97 1.75
N LEU A 69 4.01 7.37 1.29
CA LEU A 69 4.76 8.48 1.90
C LEU A 69 3.98 9.81 1.82
N GLU A 70 3.28 10.07 0.71
CA GLU A 70 2.42 11.25 0.58
C GLU A 70 1.24 11.21 1.55
N LEU A 71 0.58 10.05 1.68
CA LEU A 71 -0.50 9.85 2.65
C LEU A 71 0.01 10.01 4.08
N GLN A 72 1.17 9.45 4.42
CA GLN A 72 1.78 9.58 5.74
C GLN A 72 2.06 11.03 6.15
N LYS A 73 2.51 11.87 5.20
CA LYS A 73 2.66 13.30 5.42
C LYS A 73 1.32 13.99 5.69
N HIS A 74 0.28 13.63 4.93
CA HIS A 74 -1.06 14.19 5.11
C HIS A 74 -1.68 13.87 6.48
N PHE A 75 -1.38 12.69 7.03
CA PHE A 75 -1.84 12.26 8.36
C PHE A 75 -0.86 12.62 9.51
N GLU A 76 0.19 13.43 9.25
CA GLU A 76 1.23 13.83 10.23
C GLU A 76 1.94 12.65 10.92
N ILE A 77 2.06 11.52 10.23
CA ILE A 77 2.60 10.26 10.80
C ILE A 77 4.13 10.28 10.80
N VAL A 78 4.72 10.95 9.81
CA VAL A 78 6.16 11.21 9.72
C VAL A 78 6.36 12.68 10.04
N LYS A 79 7.05 12.96 11.16
CA LYS A 79 7.55 14.29 11.52
C LYS A 79 8.96 14.48 10.99
#